data_AF-X1TVG9-F1
#
_entry.id   AF-X1TVG9-F1
#
_cell.length_a   1.000
_cell.length_b   1.000
_cell.length_c   1.000
_cell.angle_alpha   90.00
_cell.angle_beta   90.00
_cell.angle_gamma   90.00
#
_symmetry.space_group_name_H-M   'P 1'
#
loop_
_entity.id
_entity.type
_entity.pdbx_description
1 polymer ?
#
loop_
_entity_poly.entity_id
_entity_poly.type
_entity_poly.pdbx_seq_one_letter_code
_entity_poly.pdbx_strand_id
1 'polypeptide(L)' 'MARVFVYDGREFPDPDPNMSVDEVRQSMTSFFPELANAETKQSKRGEDDIIEFQKRVGTKG' A
#
# COMPACT_ATOMS: atom_id res chain seq x y z
N MET A 1 -5.97 -15.58 6.32
CA MET A 1 -6.19 -14.27 5.68
C MET A 1 -5.23 -13.27 6.28
N ALA A 2 -4.07 -13.10 5.66
CA ALA A 2 -3.16 -12.01 5.95
C ALA A 2 -3.31 -10.92 4.88
N ARG A 3 -3.13 -9.66 5.27
CA ARG A 3 -2.99 -8.54 4.34
C ARG A 3 -1.51 -8.32 4.09
N VAL A 4 -1.10 -8.30 2.83
CA VAL A 4 0.27 -8.01 2.42
C VAL A 4 0.25 -6.72 1.64
N PHE A 5 0.98 -5.72 2.13
CA PHE A 5 1.08 -4.42 1.47
C PHE A 5 2.29 -4.41 0.55
N VAL A 6 2.11 -4.13 -0.73
CA VAL A 6 3.18 -4.05 -1.71
C VAL A 6 3.43 -2.60 -2.05
N TYR A 7 4.65 -2.12 -1.87
CA TYR A 7 5.03 -0.77 -2.28
C TYR A 7 6.41 -0.79 -2.96
N ASP A 8 6.51 -0.21 -4.15
CA ASP A 8 7.75 -0.13 -4.93
C ASP A 8 8.42 -1.51 -5.16
N GLY A 9 7.61 -2.56 -5.36
CA GLY A 9 8.07 -3.94 -5.51
C GLY A 9 8.51 -4.62 -4.20
N ARG A 10 8.31 -3.97 -3.05
CA ARG A 10 8.59 -4.54 -1.72
C ARG A 10 7.32 -4.93 -1.02
N GLU A 11 7.31 -6.11 -0.42
CA GLU A 11 6.22 -6.60 0.42
C GLU A 11 6.45 -6.15 1.87
N PHE A 12 5.41 -5.62 2.47
CA PHE A 12 5.33 -5.16 3.85
C PHE A 12 4.24 -5.96 4.56
N PRO A 13 4.53 -6.47 5.77
CA PRO A 13 3.50 -7.07 6.60
C PRO A 13 2.49 -6.01 7.02
N ASP A 14 1.28 -6.47 7.31
CA ASP A 14 0.24 -5.62 7.88
C ASP A 14 0.71 -4.97 9.20
N PRO A 15 0.83 -3.64 9.28
CA PRO A 15 1.29 -2.98 10.49
C PRO A 15 0.23 -3.02 11.60
N ASP A 16 -1.05 -2.99 11.25
CA ASP A 16 -2.16 -3.11 12.19
C ASP A 16 -3.40 -3.65 11.47
N PRO A 17 -3.86 -4.87 11.79
CA PRO A 17 -5.05 -5.46 11.18
C PRO A 17 -6.35 -4.70 11.50
N ASN A 18 -6.37 -3.83 12.51
CA ASN A 18 -7.52 -2.97 12.81
C ASN A 18 -7.58 -1.72 11.92
N MET A 19 -6.44 -1.30 11.36
CA MET A 19 -6.40 -0.14 10.47
C MET A 19 -6.95 -0.51 9.10
N SER A 20 -7.73 0.40 8.53
CA SER A 20 -8.12 0.30 7.12
C SER A 20 -6.91 0.48 6.20
N VAL A 21 -7.03 0.00 4.97
CA VAL A 21 -5.96 0.14 3.96
C VAL A 21 -5.56 1.60 3.74
N ASP A 22 -6.52 2.52 3.78
CA ASP A 22 -6.25 3.96 3.65
C ASP A 22 -5.53 4.54 4.86
N GLU A 23 -5.87 4.11 6.07
CA GLU A 23 -5.15 4.51 7.29
C GLU A 23 -3.71 3.99 7.29
N VAL A 24 -3.50 2.74 6.86
CA VAL A 24 -2.15 2.19 6.69
C VAL A 24 -1.37 3.01 5.67
N ARG A 25 -1.95 3.30 4.50
CA ARG A 25 -1.34 4.16 3.48
C ARG A 25 -0.96 5.51 4.04
N GLN A 26 -1.88 6.14 4.78
CA GLN A 26 -1.69 7.46 5.37
C GLN A 26 -0.61 7.45 6.46
N SER A 27 -0.57 6.44 7.32
CA SER A 27 0.52 6.23 8.30
C SER A 27 1.88 6.10 7.60
N MET A 28 1.93 5.31 6.53
CA MET A 28 3.13 5.13 5.72
C MET A 28 3.58 6.42 5.01
N THR A 29 2.71 7.43 4.80
CA THR A 29 3.13 8.73 4.24
C THR A 29 4.15 9.47 5.10
N SER A 30 4.20 9.18 6.40
CA SER A 30 5.21 9.73 7.30
C SER A 30 6.63 9.28 6.92
N PHE A 31 6.74 8.11 6.30
CA PHE A 31 8.00 7.53 5.83
C PHE A 31 8.18 7.66 4.31
N PHE A 32 7.08 7.54 3.56
CA PHE A 32 7.01 7.55 2.10
C PHE A 32 5.99 8.62 1.65
N PRO A 33 6.37 9.91 1.61
CA PRO A 33 5.46 11.01 1.28
C PRO A 33 4.71 10.82 -0.05
N GLU A 34 5.32 10.11 -0.99
CA GLU A 34 4.75 9.77 -2.29
C GLU A 34 3.48 8.90 -2.21
N LEU A 35 3.26 8.21 -1.09
CA LEU A 35 2.04 7.46 -0.83
C LEU A 35 0.81 8.34 -0.62
N ALA A 36 1.00 9.64 -0.31
CA ALA A 36 -0.09 10.57 -0.09
C ALA A 36 -1.02 10.66 -1.31
N ASN A 37 -0.45 10.57 -2.52
CA ASN A 37 -1.17 10.57 -3.80
C ASN A 37 -1.06 9.23 -4.55
N ALA A 38 -0.61 8.16 -3.87
CA ALA A 38 -0.55 6.83 -4.47
C ALA A 38 -1.95 6.26 -4.70
N GLU A 39 -2.08 5.46 -5.75
CA GLU A 39 -3.27 4.64 -5.98
C GLU A 39 -3.14 3.32 -5.22
N THR A 40 -4.23 2.93 -4.58
CA THR A 40 -4.35 1.65 -3.89
C THR A 40 -4.98 0.64 -4.82
N LYS A 41 -4.29 -0.47 -5.07
CA LYS A 41 -4.80 -1.58 -5.86
C LYS A 41 -4.91 -2.81 -4.98
N GLN A 42 -6.14 -3.31 -4.83
CA GLN A 42 -6.40 -4.52 -4.06
C GLN A 42 -6.47 -5.71 -5.00
N SER A 43 -5.81 -6.79 -4.63
CA SER A 43 -5.78 -8.05 -5.36
C SER A 43 -5.81 -9.19 -4.35
N LYS A 44 -6.28 -10.37 -4.75
CA LYS A 44 -6.26 -11.56 -3.89
C LYS A 44 -5.25 -12.56 -4.43
N ARG A 45 -4.45 -13.13 -3.54
CA ARG A 45 -3.50 -14.21 -3.87
C ARG A 45 -3.85 -15.43 -3.02
N GLY A 46 -4.71 -16.29 -3.56
CA GLY A 46 -5.25 -17.42 -2.80
C GLY A 46 -6.13 -16.92 -1.65
N GLU A 47 -5.70 -17.16 -0.41
CA GLU A 47 -6.40 -16.76 0.81
C GLU A 47 -5.92 -15.42 1.40
N ASP A 48 -4.92 -14.77 0.78
CA ASP A 48 -4.35 -13.52 1.25
C ASP A 48 -4.78 -12.33 0.38
N ASP A 49 -4.96 -11.18 1.03
CA ASP A 49 -5.25 -9.91 0.36
C ASP A 49 -3.93 -9.19 0.10
N ILE A 50 -3.63 -8.93 -1.17
CA ILE A 50 -2.49 -8.15 -1.63
C ILE A 50 -2.96 -6.72 -1.88
N ILE A 51 -2.39 -5.77 -1.18
CA ILE A 51 -2.67 -4.34 -1.31
C ILE A 51 -1.44 -3.69 -1.92
N GLU A 52 -1.45 -3.40 -3.21
CA GLU A 52 -0.37 -2.71 -3.89
C GLU A 52 -0.61 -1.19 -3.87
N PHE A 53 0.35 -0.42 -3.36
CA PHE A 53 0.37 1.03 -3.47
C PHE A 53 1.24 1.44 -4.66
N GLN A 54 0.62 2.02 -5.68
CA GLN A 54 1.32 2.59 -6.82
C GLN A 54 1.50 4.09 -6.65
N LYS A 55 2.75 4.51 -6.44
CA LYS A 55 3.10 5.94 -6.44
C LYS A 55 2.73 6.56 -7.80
N ARG A 56 2.04 7.70 -7.79
CA ARG A 56 1.92 8.54 -8.99
C ARG A 56 3.28 9.17 -9.24
N VAL A 57 4.12 8.52 -10.05
CA VAL A 57 5.29 9.18 -10.62
C VAL A 57 4.75 10.18 -11.62
N GLY A 58 4.76 11.47 -11.28
CA GLY A 58 4.48 12.51 -12.25
C GLY A 58 5.46 12.32 -13.40
N THR A 59 4.97 11.93 -14.57
CA THR A 59 5.76 12.00 -15.79
C THR A 59 6.07 13.47 -16.01
N LYS A 60 7.27 13.91 -15.59
CA LYS A 60 7.87 15.13 -16.12
C LYS A 60 8.09 14.88 -17.62
N GLY A 61 7.08 15.21 -18.41
CA GLY A 61 7.18 15.46 -19.85
C GLY A 61 7.23 16.95 -20.07
#